data_AF-A0A4U1IXH3-F1
#
_entry.id   AF-A0A4U1IXH3-F1
#
_cell.length_a   1.000
_cell.length_b   1.000
_cell.length_c   1.000
_cell.angle_alpha   90.00
_cell.angle_beta   90.00
_cell.angle_gamma   90.00
#
_symmetry.space_group_name_H-M   'P 1'
#
loop_
_entity.id
_entity.type
_entity.pdbx_description
1 polymer ?
#
loop_
_entity_poly.entity_id
_entity_poly.type
_entity_poly.pdbx_seq_one_letter_code
_entity_poly.pdbx_strand_id
1 'polypeptide(L)'
;MNSWWMRGAMAATLVLAAACGSEVNQDGSGSAGGTGGAGGEGGVLPPQCVVETSETGPYEVTFQFENDGASPAFLRKDCSLEYTISSCEDGYSASLAIRASCSQACDSADGGCLACGACPPVGGVPVEIGAPTTDAWKGMRYTFGKTAEGCTCHESHVAQAGRYQIRVPVYPSDEAAQTGTPSHEVTVNFELPAPNGVVVVPIGQSP
;
A
#
# COMPACT_ATOMS: atom_id res chain seq x y z
N MET A 1 -4.51 26.32 54.24
CA MET A 1 -4.52 27.72 53.79
C MET A 1 -3.09 28.11 53.52
N ASN A 2 -2.76 28.33 52.25
CA ASN A 2 -1.71 29.23 51.74
C ASN A 2 -1.65 29.04 50.23
N SER A 3 -2.40 29.92 49.55
CA SER A 3 -2.21 30.29 48.15
C SER A 3 -0.76 30.64 47.89
N TRP A 4 -0.27 30.49 46.66
CA TRP A 4 0.63 31.44 45.97
C TRP A 4 0.50 31.20 44.46
N TRP A 5 0.13 32.26 43.75
CA TRP A 5 0.04 32.33 42.30
C TRP A 5 1.34 32.96 41.79
N MET A 6 1.94 32.42 40.73
CA MET A 6 2.84 33.20 39.88
C MET A 6 2.48 32.99 38.42
N ARG A 7 2.05 34.10 37.82
CA ARG A 7 1.74 34.31 36.41
C ARG A 7 3.07 34.61 35.69
N GLY A 8 3.41 33.84 34.66
CA GLY A 8 4.49 34.14 33.74
C GLY A 8 3.93 34.60 32.40
N ALA A 9 4.29 35.82 31.98
CA ALA A 9 3.75 36.53 30.83
C ALA A 9 4.25 35.98 29.49
N MET A 10 3.33 35.86 28.52
CA MET A 10 3.64 35.63 27.11
C MET A 10 4.05 36.96 26.45
N ALA A 11 5.20 36.98 25.78
CA ALA A 11 5.56 38.03 24.83
C ALA A 11 5.21 37.56 23.42
N ALA A 12 4.18 38.16 22.83
CA ALA A 12 3.78 37.94 21.45
C ALA A 12 4.52 38.92 20.54
N THR A 13 5.35 38.41 19.63
CA THR A 13 5.96 39.19 18.55
C THR A 13 5.07 39.08 17.31
N LEU A 14 4.38 40.17 16.98
CA LEU A 14 3.68 40.34 15.70
C LEU A 14 4.71 40.69 14.62
N VAL A 15 4.78 39.89 13.55
CA VAL A 15 5.42 40.27 12.29
C VAL A 15 4.32 40.49 11.26
N LEU A 16 4.18 41.75 10.82
CA LEU A 16 3.38 42.13 9.65
C LEU A 16 4.20 41.86 8.39
N ALA A 17 3.68 41.02 7.49
CA ALA A 17 4.12 40.98 6.10
C ALA A 17 2.90 41.24 5.22
N ALA A 18 2.92 42.40 4.54
CA ALA A 18 2.00 42.73 3.47
C ALA A 18 2.64 42.33 2.14
N ALA A 19 1.97 41.44 1.40
CA ALA A 19 2.26 41.20 -0.01
C ALA A 19 0.93 41.13 -0.76
N CYS A 20 0.72 42.12 -1.63
CA CYS A 20 -0.32 42.10 -2.66
C CYS A 20 0.25 41.36 -3.88
N GLY A 21 -0.52 40.44 -4.45
CA GLY A 21 -0.20 39.76 -5.70
C GLY A 21 -1.28 38.77 -6.07
N SER A 22 -2.20 39.18 -6.93
CA SER A 22 -3.20 38.33 -7.57
C SER A 22 -2.53 37.36 -8.54
N GLU A 23 -3.02 36.13 -8.63
CA GLU A 23 -3.16 35.40 -9.90
C GLU A 23 -3.98 34.12 -9.69
N VAL A 24 -4.98 33.96 -10.56
CA VAL A 24 -5.86 32.81 -10.65
C VAL A 24 -5.13 31.78 -11.51
N ASN A 25 -4.91 30.56 -11.01
CA ASN A 25 -4.78 29.41 -11.91
C ASN A 25 -5.43 28.17 -11.31
N GLN A 26 -6.33 27.66 -12.13
CA GLN A 26 -7.08 26.44 -12.02
C GLN A 26 -6.17 25.31 -12.50
N ASP A 27 -5.55 24.59 -11.58
CA ASP A 27 -4.90 23.33 -11.90
C ASP A 27 -5.43 22.25 -10.98
N GLY A 28 -6.12 21.30 -11.59
CA GLY A 28 -6.63 20.11 -10.93
C GLY A 28 -5.51 19.38 -10.22
N SER A 29 -5.82 18.81 -9.06
CA SER A 29 -4.91 17.94 -8.32
C SER A 29 -4.49 16.78 -9.22
N GLY A 30 -3.31 16.91 -9.81
CA GLY A 30 -2.63 15.82 -10.48
C GLY A 30 -2.40 14.75 -9.43
N SER A 31 -3.09 13.61 -9.58
CA SER A 31 -2.73 12.39 -8.87
C SER A 31 -1.24 12.17 -9.07
N ALA A 32 -0.52 12.10 -7.96
CA ALA A 32 0.90 11.80 -7.96
C ALA A 32 1.13 10.55 -8.80
N GLY A 33 1.72 10.75 -9.98
CA GLY A 33 2.22 9.66 -10.79
C GLY A 33 3.30 8.98 -9.97
N GLY A 34 2.94 7.89 -9.30
CA GLY A 34 3.91 6.99 -8.71
C GLY A 34 4.86 6.59 -9.83
N THR A 35 6.13 6.95 -9.66
CA THR A 35 7.23 6.43 -10.48
C THR A 35 7.08 4.92 -10.50
N GLY A 36 6.64 4.38 -11.64
CA GLY A 36 6.54 2.94 -11.85
C GLY A 36 7.92 2.35 -11.63
N GLY A 37 8.09 1.57 -10.57
CA GLY A 37 9.24 0.71 -10.44
C GLY A 37 9.28 -0.17 -11.68
N ALA A 38 10.41 -0.19 -12.36
CA ALA A 38 10.64 -1.08 -13.49
C ALA A 38 10.53 -2.53 -12.98
N GLY A 39 9.35 -3.13 -13.12
CA GLY A 39 9.16 -4.54 -12.84
C GLY A 39 10.01 -5.33 -13.82
N GLY A 40 11.00 -6.06 -13.31
CA GLY A 40 11.87 -6.90 -14.12
C GLY A 40 11.08 -7.87 -14.98
N GLU A 41 11.51 -8.01 -16.23
CA GLU A 41 11.03 -8.98 -17.23
C GLU A 41 11.30 -10.41 -16.72
N GLY A 42 10.38 -10.92 -15.89
CA GLY A 42 10.28 -12.32 -15.44
C GLY A 42 11.58 -13.11 -15.45
N GLY A 43 12.54 -12.74 -14.59
CA GLY A 43 13.80 -13.46 -14.47
C GLY A 43 13.58 -14.88 -13.96
N VAL A 44 14.58 -15.73 -14.20
CA VAL A 44 14.67 -17.04 -13.55
C VAL A 44 14.92 -16.78 -12.07
N LEU A 45 14.00 -17.24 -11.21
CA LEU A 45 14.17 -17.12 -9.76
C LEU A 45 15.49 -17.78 -9.31
N PRO A 46 16.24 -17.13 -8.40
CA PRO A 46 17.38 -17.78 -7.75
C PRO A 46 16.95 -19.09 -7.06
N PRO A 47 17.79 -20.15 -7.03
CA PRO A 47 17.39 -21.44 -6.48
C PRO A 47 16.83 -21.41 -5.05
N GLN A 48 17.33 -20.50 -4.20
CA GLN A 48 16.83 -20.34 -2.83
C GLN A 48 15.42 -19.72 -2.74
N CYS A 49 14.97 -19.07 -3.81
CA CYS A 49 13.69 -18.39 -3.91
C CYS A 49 12.60 -19.26 -4.52
N VAL A 50 12.98 -20.34 -5.21
CA VAL A 50 12.05 -21.27 -5.86
C VAL A 50 11.28 -22.06 -4.80
N VAL A 51 9.98 -22.17 -4.99
CA VAL A 51 9.10 -23.07 -4.23
C VAL A 51 8.56 -24.09 -5.22
N GLU A 52 8.88 -25.36 -4.97
CA GLU A 52 8.41 -26.46 -5.81
C GLU A 52 6.90 -26.65 -5.65
N THR A 53 6.18 -26.64 -6.76
CA THR A 53 4.74 -26.92 -6.78
C THR A 53 4.33 -27.60 -8.08
N SER A 54 3.30 -28.44 -7.99
CA SER A 54 2.61 -29.00 -9.16
C SER A 54 1.36 -28.21 -9.54
N GLU A 55 1.00 -27.19 -8.76
CA GLU A 55 -0.16 -26.35 -9.03
C GLU A 55 0.14 -25.38 -10.16
N THR A 56 -0.84 -25.16 -11.03
CA THR A 56 -0.76 -24.11 -12.06
C THR A 56 -1.35 -22.83 -11.49
N GLY A 57 -0.58 -21.74 -11.53
CA GLY A 57 -1.06 -20.43 -11.10
C GLY A 57 -2.23 -19.88 -11.95
N PRO A 58 -2.82 -18.74 -11.55
CA PRO A 58 -2.33 -17.87 -10.48
C PRO A 58 -2.58 -18.41 -9.07
N TYR A 59 -1.63 -18.17 -8.18
CA TYR A 59 -1.68 -18.60 -6.79
C TYR A 59 -2.36 -17.52 -5.94
N GLU A 60 -3.69 -17.61 -5.80
CA GLU A 60 -4.43 -16.68 -4.93
C GLU A 60 -4.04 -16.89 -3.46
N VAL A 61 -3.88 -15.78 -2.74
CA VAL A 61 -3.59 -15.76 -1.31
C VAL A 61 -4.46 -14.74 -0.59
N THR A 62 -4.99 -15.12 0.56
CA THR A 62 -5.68 -14.23 1.49
C THR A 62 -4.73 -13.85 2.62
N PHE A 63 -4.48 -12.55 2.79
CA PHE A 63 -3.79 -12.02 3.97
C PHE A 63 -4.79 -11.86 5.09
N GLN A 64 -4.50 -12.48 6.23
CA GLN A 64 -5.30 -12.40 7.45
C GLN A 64 -4.55 -11.56 8.48
N PHE A 65 -4.95 -10.30 8.64
CA PHE A 65 -4.35 -9.36 9.59
C PHE A 65 -4.94 -9.62 10.98
N GLU A 66 -4.10 -10.08 11.90
CA GLU A 66 -4.49 -10.45 13.25
C GLU A 66 -3.91 -9.47 14.27
N ASN A 67 -4.76 -8.95 15.14
CA ASN A 67 -4.33 -8.12 16.26
C ASN A 67 -4.37 -8.93 17.55
N ASP A 68 -3.19 -9.34 18.02
CA ASP A 68 -2.94 -10.01 19.29
C ASP A 68 -2.46 -9.04 20.39
N GLY A 69 -2.44 -7.73 20.10
CA GLY A 69 -2.04 -6.68 21.02
C GLY A 69 -3.12 -6.29 22.03
N ALA A 70 -2.81 -5.27 22.84
CA ALA A 70 -3.68 -4.77 23.90
C ALA A 70 -4.64 -3.63 23.47
N SER A 71 -4.49 -3.11 22.26
CA SER A 71 -5.30 -2.01 21.70
C SER A 71 -5.64 -2.26 20.23
N PRO A 72 -6.75 -1.68 19.71
CA PRO A 72 -7.03 -1.73 18.28
C PRO A 72 -5.86 -1.18 17.46
N ALA A 73 -5.59 -1.85 16.34
CA ALA A 73 -4.63 -1.42 15.33
C ALA A 73 -5.40 -0.98 14.09
N PHE A 74 -4.83 -0.06 13.30
CA PHE A 74 -5.48 0.45 12.10
C PHE A 74 -4.60 0.16 10.89
N LEU A 75 -5.23 -0.28 9.80
CA LEU A 75 -4.61 -0.38 8.49
C LEU A 75 -5.06 0.80 7.64
N ARG A 76 -4.14 1.43 6.91
CA ARG A 76 -4.52 2.50 5.99
C ARG A 76 -5.20 1.93 4.75
N LYS A 77 -6.28 2.57 4.32
CA LYS A 77 -7.03 2.21 3.13
C LYS A 77 -7.35 3.46 2.32
N ASP A 78 -7.06 3.37 1.03
CA ASP A 78 -7.53 4.32 0.00
C ASP A 78 -8.46 3.56 -0.95
N CYS A 79 -8.14 3.46 -2.24
CA CYS A 79 -8.79 2.55 -3.18
C CYS A 79 -8.68 1.07 -2.75
N SER A 80 -7.60 0.74 -2.03
CA SER A 80 -7.29 -0.59 -1.50
C SER A 80 -6.55 -0.46 -0.17
N LEU A 81 -6.46 -1.56 0.58
CA LEU A 81 -5.59 -1.62 1.76
C LEU A 81 -4.14 -1.37 1.36
N GLU A 82 -3.43 -0.61 2.19
CA GLU A 82 -2.02 -0.26 1.97
C GLU A 82 -1.11 -1.34 2.54
N TYR A 83 -0.45 -2.06 1.65
CA TYR A 83 0.67 -2.94 1.95
C TYR A 83 1.48 -3.15 0.67
N THR A 84 2.72 -3.60 0.81
CA THR A 84 3.57 -3.95 -0.32
C THR A 84 3.89 -5.43 -0.32
N ILE A 85 4.10 -5.99 -1.51
CA ILE A 85 4.61 -7.35 -1.70
C ILE A 85 5.89 -7.24 -2.50
N SER A 86 6.97 -7.87 -2.06
CA SER A 86 8.23 -7.97 -2.80
C SER A 86 8.60 -9.44 -3.03
N SER A 87 9.38 -9.68 -4.10
CA SER A 87 9.83 -11.01 -4.49
C SER A 87 11.21 -11.32 -3.91
N CYS A 88 11.51 -12.57 -3.64
CA CYS A 88 12.87 -12.99 -3.31
C CYS A 88 13.85 -12.83 -4.50
N GLU A 89 13.32 -12.73 -5.74
CA GLU A 89 14.08 -12.61 -7.00
C GLU A 89 15.20 -11.56 -6.94
N ASP A 90 14.89 -10.40 -6.36
CA ASP A 90 15.78 -9.25 -6.22
C ASP A 90 16.22 -9.01 -4.77
N GLY A 91 16.10 -10.04 -3.92
CA GLY A 91 16.37 -9.92 -2.48
C GLY A 91 15.36 -9.05 -1.75
N TYR A 92 14.11 -8.99 -2.21
CA TYR A 92 13.01 -8.22 -1.62
C TYR A 92 13.16 -6.70 -1.74
N SER A 93 13.95 -6.22 -2.70
CA SER A 93 14.33 -4.81 -2.80
C SER A 93 13.26 -3.92 -3.44
N ALA A 94 12.49 -4.48 -4.38
CA ALA A 94 11.48 -3.77 -5.14
C ALA A 94 10.08 -4.31 -4.83
N SER A 95 9.14 -3.38 -4.65
CA SER A 95 7.72 -3.71 -4.53
C SER A 95 7.14 -4.10 -5.88
N LEU A 96 6.38 -5.19 -5.89
CA LEU A 96 5.57 -5.61 -7.02
C LEU A 96 4.36 -4.68 -7.15
N ALA A 97 3.99 -4.32 -8.37
CA ALA A 97 2.69 -3.77 -8.64
C ALA A 97 1.65 -4.90 -8.59
N ILE A 98 0.84 -4.96 -7.54
CA ILE A 98 -0.13 -6.05 -7.28
C ILE A 98 -1.58 -5.66 -7.57
N ARG A 99 -1.79 -4.47 -8.12
CA ARG A 99 -3.08 -3.91 -8.54
C ARG A 99 -2.90 -3.22 -9.89
N ALA A 100 -3.87 -3.36 -10.79
CA ALA A 100 -3.90 -2.67 -12.09
C ALA A 100 -4.63 -1.31 -12.03
N SER A 101 -4.55 -0.61 -10.89
CA SER A 101 -5.38 0.55 -10.59
C SER A 101 -5.37 1.59 -11.72
N CYS A 102 -6.55 1.93 -12.22
CA CYS A 102 -6.75 2.95 -13.25
C CYS A 102 -5.95 2.75 -14.55
N SER A 103 -5.97 1.55 -15.10
CA SER A 103 -5.27 1.25 -16.35
C SER A 103 -6.01 0.18 -17.15
N GLN A 104 -5.89 0.25 -18.49
CA GLN A 104 -6.43 -0.77 -19.40
C GLN A 104 -5.35 -1.78 -19.77
N ALA A 105 -5.72 -2.95 -20.30
CA ALA A 105 -4.71 -3.86 -20.84
C ALA A 105 -4.00 -3.20 -22.04
N CYS A 106 -2.68 -3.34 -22.16
CA CYS A 106 -1.92 -2.70 -23.24
C CYS A 106 -2.25 -3.26 -24.65
N ASP A 107 -2.84 -4.45 -24.73
CA ASP A 107 -3.26 -5.11 -25.97
C ASP A 107 -4.75 -4.89 -26.32
N SER A 108 -5.47 -4.06 -25.55
CA SER A 108 -6.90 -3.82 -25.78
C SER A 108 -7.13 -3.10 -27.11
N ALA A 109 -7.82 -3.76 -28.06
CA ALA A 109 -8.11 -3.19 -29.39
C ALA A 109 -9.10 -2.01 -29.38
N ASP A 110 -9.89 -1.86 -28.32
CA ASP A 110 -11.02 -0.91 -28.25
C ASP A 110 -10.75 0.37 -27.43
N GLY A 111 -9.51 0.58 -26.96
CA GLY A 111 -9.32 1.34 -25.71
C GLY A 111 -9.00 2.83 -25.86
N GLY A 112 -10.03 3.68 -25.89
CA GLY A 112 -9.88 5.07 -25.43
C GLY A 112 -9.49 5.14 -23.94
N CYS A 113 -8.88 6.25 -23.50
CA CYS A 113 -8.37 6.34 -22.13
C CYS A 113 -9.46 6.12 -21.08
N LEU A 114 -9.22 5.22 -20.12
CA LEU A 114 -10.10 5.02 -18.97
C LEU A 114 -10.16 6.30 -18.12
N ALA A 115 -11.38 6.84 -17.95
CA ALA A 115 -11.65 7.89 -16.99
C ALA A 115 -11.95 7.24 -15.63
N CYS A 116 -10.95 7.23 -14.74
CA CYS A 116 -11.12 6.69 -13.41
C CYS A 116 -11.76 7.71 -12.48
N GLY A 117 -12.73 7.26 -11.69
CA GLY A 117 -13.26 8.07 -10.59
C GLY A 117 -12.19 8.30 -9.51
N ALA A 118 -12.40 9.34 -8.70
CA ALA A 118 -11.63 9.53 -7.48
C ALA A 118 -11.90 8.37 -6.51
N CYS A 119 -10.86 7.92 -5.82
CA CYS A 119 -11.03 6.97 -4.73
C CYS A 119 -11.75 7.64 -3.54
N PRO A 120 -12.45 6.85 -2.70
CA PRO A 120 -12.97 7.36 -1.45
C PRO A 120 -11.88 8.05 -0.63
N PRO A 121 -12.22 8.98 0.28
CA PRO A 121 -11.25 9.54 1.19
C PRO A 121 -10.46 8.45 1.92
N VAL A 122 -9.15 8.65 2.02
CA VAL A 122 -8.26 7.78 2.80
C VAL A 122 -8.81 7.64 4.22
N GLY A 123 -8.75 6.43 4.78
CA GLY A 123 -9.19 6.14 6.13
C GLY A 123 -8.42 4.98 6.77
N GLY A 124 -8.62 4.81 8.07
CA GLY A 124 -8.18 3.66 8.84
C GLY A 124 -9.24 2.56 8.87
N VAL A 125 -8.82 1.33 8.58
CA VAL A 125 -9.61 0.13 8.82
C VAL A 125 -9.18 -0.45 10.17
N PRO A 126 -10.07 -0.47 11.18
CA PRO A 126 -9.73 -1.03 12.47
C PRO A 126 -9.60 -2.55 12.37
N VAL A 127 -8.59 -3.09 13.04
CA VAL A 127 -8.42 -4.52 13.28
C VAL A 127 -8.53 -4.72 14.79
N GLU A 128 -9.70 -5.20 15.19
CA GLU A 128 -10.04 -5.43 16.59
C GLU A 128 -9.31 -6.66 17.13
N ILE A 129 -9.14 -6.69 18.45
CA ILE A 129 -8.48 -7.80 19.13
C ILE A 129 -9.31 -9.07 18.94
N GLY A 130 -8.69 -10.11 18.38
CA GLY A 130 -9.34 -11.40 18.11
C GLY A 130 -10.35 -11.41 16.94
N ALA A 131 -10.49 -10.30 16.19
CA ALA A 131 -11.32 -10.24 15.00
C ALA A 131 -10.48 -9.82 13.78
N PRO A 132 -9.98 -10.81 13.00
CA PRO A 132 -9.09 -10.52 11.89
C PRO A 132 -9.77 -9.73 10.77
N THR A 133 -8.99 -8.90 10.09
CA THR A 133 -9.35 -8.29 8.80
C THR A 133 -8.64 -9.05 7.69
N THR A 134 -9.27 -9.17 6.51
CA THR A 134 -8.68 -9.91 5.38
C THR A 134 -8.59 -9.07 4.11
N ASP A 135 -7.54 -9.25 3.32
CA ASP A 135 -7.47 -8.81 1.91
C ASP A 135 -6.93 -9.91 1.02
N ALA A 136 -7.42 -9.98 -0.22
CA ALA A 136 -7.01 -11.00 -1.18
C ALA A 136 -6.02 -10.43 -2.20
N TRP A 137 -4.99 -11.22 -2.52
CA TRP A 137 -4.15 -11.02 -3.69
C TRP A 137 -4.29 -12.19 -4.63
N LYS A 138 -4.73 -11.90 -5.85
CA LYS A 138 -5.01 -12.90 -6.91
C LYS A 138 -3.76 -13.56 -7.49
N GLY A 139 -2.58 -13.42 -6.88
CA GLY A 139 -1.33 -13.93 -7.43
C GLY A 139 -0.93 -13.32 -8.77
N MET A 140 -1.35 -12.07 -9.04
CA MET A 140 -1.04 -11.32 -10.27
C MET A 140 -0.12 -10.14 -9.96
N ARG A 141 0.87 -9.92 -10.82
CA ARG A 141 1.68 -8.69 -10.83
C ARG A 141 1.50 -7.97 -12.16
N TYR A 142 1.78 -6.68 -12.15
CA TYR A 142 1.55 -5.81 -13.30
C TYR A 142 2.82 -5.06 -13.67
N THR A 143 2.99 -4.81 -14.97
CA THR A 143 3.89 -3.77 -15.48
C THR A 143 3.03 -2.69 -16.11
N PHE A 144 3.46 -1.43 -16.02
CA PHE A 144 2.68 -0.31 -16.54
C PHE A 144 3.40 0.36 -17.70
N GLY A 145 2.62 0.82 -18.66
CA GLY A 145 3.10 1.50 -19.85
C GLY A 145 2.09 2.53 -20.36
N LYS A 146 2.28 2.91 -21.63
CA LYS A 146 1.39 3.82 -22.35
C LYS A 146 0.97 3.18 -23.67
N THR A 147 -0.30 3.34 -24.04
CA THR A 147 -0.77 2.98 -25.38
C THR A 147 -0.28 3.99 -26.43
N ALA A 148 -0.53 3.72 -27.71
CA ALA A 148 -0.19 4.65 -28.80
C ALA A 148 -0.90 6.00 -28.65
N GLU A 149 -2.06 6.02 -28.01
CA GLU A 149 -2.89 7.20 -27.71
C GLU A 149 -2.44 7.92 -26.42
N GLY A 150 -1.40 7.42 -25.74
CA GLY A 150 -0.89 8.00 -24.49
C GLY A 150 -1.68 7.63 -23.24
N CYS A 151 -2.63 6.69 -23.33
CA CYS A 151 -3.42 6.22 -22.20
C CYS A 151 -2.57 5.32 -21.29
N THR A 152 -2.78 5.36 -19.98
CA THR A 152 -2.11 4.43 -19.05
C THR A 152 -2.64 3.01 -19.27
N CYS A 153 -1.73 2.08 -19.52
CA CYS A 153 -2.05 0.66 -19.69
C CYS A 153 -1.19 -0.22 -18.78
N HIS A 154 -1.59 -1.49 -18.63
CA HIS A 154 -0.86 -2.51 -17.91
C HIS A 154 -0.75 -3.80 -18.72
N GLU A 155 0.29 -4.57 -18.43
CA GLU A 155 0.38 -5.98 -18.77
C GLU A 155 0.25 -6.80 -17.49
N SER A 156 -0.44 -7.93 -17.58
CA SER A 156 -0.68 -8.82 -16.45
C SER A 156 0.26 -10.00 -16.51
N HIS A 157 0.94 -10.29 -15.41
CA HIS A 157 1.85 -11.41 -15.28
C HIS A 157 1.45 -12.25 -14.06
N VAL A 158 1.41 -13.57 -14.23
CA VAL A 158 1.22 -14.48 -13.09
C VAL A 158 2.45 -14.41 -12.19
N ALA A 159 2.25 -14.30 -10.88
CA ALA A 159 3.32 -14.42 -9.89
C ALA A 159 3.89 -15.85 -9.94
N GLN A 160 5.21 -15.96 -10.01
CA GLN A 160 5.88 -17.26 -10.03
C GLN A 160 5.69 -18.00 -8.69
N ALA A 161 5.79 -19.33 -8.70
CA ALA A 161 5.88 -20.07 -7.45
C ALA A 161 7.23 -19.75 -6.79
N GLY A 162 7.21 -19.27 -5.56
CA GLY A 162 8.42 -18.77 -4.93
C GLY A 162 8.22 -18.12 -3.57
N ARG A 163 9.30 -17.57 -3.03
CA ARG A 163 9.31 -16.84 -1.76
C ARG A 163 9.02 -15.36 -1.97
N TYR A 164 8.14 -14.82 -1.14
CA TYR A 164 7.68 -13.43 -1.15
C TYR A 164 7.74 -12.83 0.26
N GLN A 165 7.62 -11.52 0.32
CA GLN A 165 7.53 -10.77 1.57
C GLN A 165 6.40 -9.76 1.48
N ILE A 166 5.53 -9.72 2.48
CA ILE A 166 4.53 -8.65 2.66
C ILE A 166 5.03 -7.69 3.73
N ARG A 167 4.91 -6.38 3.47
CA ARG A 167 5.15 -5.30 4.45
C ARG A 167 3.89 -4.49 4.64
N VAL A 168 3.53 -4.29 5.90
CA VAL A 168 2.27 -3.66 6.29
C VAL A 168 2.54 -2.53 7.28
N PRO A 169 2.33 -1.27 6.90
CA PRO A 169 2.35 -0.17 7.86
C PRO A 169 1.12 -0.26 8.76
N VAL A 170 1.34 -0.21 10.08
CA VAL A 170 0.29 -0.30 11.09
C VAL A 170 0.19 1.04 11.81
N TYR A 171 -1.04 1.51 12.00
CA TYR A 171 -1.35 2.84 12.53
C TYR A 171 -2.00 2.72 13.92
N PRO A 172 -1.68 3.64 14.85
CA PRO A 172 -2.24 3.61 16.20
C PRO A 172 -3.67 4.18 16.25
N SER A 173 -4.14 4.86 15.21
CA SER A 173 -5.47 5.46 15.12
C SER A 173 -5.91 5.66 13.66
N ASP A 174 -7.20 5.90 13.45
CA ASP A 174 -7.76 6.31 12.16
C ASP A 174 -7.13 7.63 11.65
N GLU A 175 -6.98 8.64 12.51
CA GLU A 175 -6.32 9.91 12.15
C GLU A 175 -4.86 9.71 11.71
N ALA A 176 -4.12 8.81 12.38
CA ALA A 176 -2.76 8.48 11.99
C ALA A 176 -2.71 7.77 10.62
N ALA A 177 -3.69 6.91 10.33
CA ALA A 177 -3.85 6.29 9.01
C ALA A 177 -4.16 7.34 7.93
N GLN A 178 -5.06 8.29 8.19
CA GLN A 178 -5.37 9.38 7.25
C GLN A 178 -4.16 10.27 6.94
N THR A 179 -3.36 10.57 7.96
CA THR A 179 -2.16 11.43 7.84
C THR A 179 -0.90 10.68 7.41
N GLY A 180 -0.92 9.34 7.39
CA GLY A 180 0.22 8.53 6.96
C GLY A 180 1.35 8.40 7.96
N THR A 181 1.04 8.37 9.26
CA THR A 181 2.04 8.23 10.33
C THR A 181 1.93 6.86 11.01
N PRO A 182 2.58 5.80 10.49
CA PRO A 182 2.52 4.47 11.10
C PRO A 182 3.22 4.46 12.46
N SER A 183 2.72 3.66 13.41
CA SER A 183 3.44 3.41 14.67
C SER A 183 4.56 2.40 14.48
N HIS A 184 4.40 1.45 13.57
CA HIS A 184 5.39 0.44 13.20
C HIS A 184 5.05 -0.19 11.85
N GLU A 185 5.97 -1.01 11.33
CA GLU A 185 5.79 -1.83 10.14
C GLU A 185 5.92 -3.31 10.52
N VAL A 186 5.04 -4.14 9.96
CA VAL A 186 5.07 -5.59 10.10
C VAL A 186 5.58 -6.19 8.80
N THR A 187 6.53 -7.10 8.90
CA THR A 187 7.09 -7.81 7.74
C THR A 187 6.91 -9.31 7.92
N VAL A 188 6.26 -9.97 6.95
CA VAL A 188 6.05 -11.43 6.95
C VAL A 188 6.57 -12.01 5.64
N ASN A 189 7.45 -13.00 5.73
CA ASN A 189 7.84 -13.80 4.58
C ASN A 189 6.82 -14.92 4.37
N PHE A 190 6.48 -15.20 3.12
CA PHE A 190 5.55 -16.26 2.75
C PHE A 190 5.97 -16.94 1.44
N GLU A 191 5.34 -18.07 1.15
CA GLU A 191 5.58 -18.86 -0.06
C GLU A 191 4.33 -18.82 -0.94
N LEU A 192 4.51 -18.87 -2.27
CA LEU A 192 3.46 -19.13 -3.24
C LEU A 192 3.69 -20.50 -3.89
N PRO A 193 2.68 -21.39 -3.95
CA PRO A 193 1.36 -21.25 -3.32
C PRO A 193 1.45 -21.23 -1.78
N ALA A 194 0.60 -20.41 -1.15
CA ALA A 194 0.56 -20.33 0.30
C ALA A 194 -0.09 -21.61 0.87
N PRO A 195 0.46 -22.21 1.94
CA PRO A 195 -0.20 -23.32 2.62
C PRO A 195 -1.63 -22.93 3.04
N ASN A 196 -2.63 -23.68 2.57
CA ASN A 196 -4.07 -23.40 2.78
C ASN A 196 -4.58 -22.07 2.17
N GLY A 197 -3.80 -21.40 1.32
CA GLY A 197 -4.19 -20.14 0.67
C GLY A 197 -4.26 -18.93 1.62
N VAL A 198 -3.76 -19.05 2.85
CA VAL A 198 -3.85 -17.99 3.87
C VAL A 198 -2.46 -17.65 4.41
N VAL A 199 -2.17 -16.35 4.51
CA VAL A 199 -0.97 -15.82 5.17
C VAL A 199 -1.40 -14.97 6.36
N VAL A 200 -1.06 -15.41 7.56
CA VAL A 200 -1.34 -14.67 8.80
C VAL A 200 -0.32 -13.55 8.96
N VAL A 201 -0.81 -12.35 9.20
CA VAL A 201 0.00 -11.14 9.42
C VAL A 201 -0.28 -10.62 10.84
N PRO A 202 0.61 -10.88 11.81
CA PRO A 202 0.41 -10.43 13.19
C PRO A 202 0.73 -8.93 13.28
N ILE A 203 -0.30 -8.11 13.42
CA ILE A 203 -0.19 -6.65 13.44
C ILE A 203 -0.30 -6.03 14.84
N GLY A 204 -0.50 -6.85 15.87
CA GLY A 204 -0.41 -6.41 17.25
C GLY A 204 1.03 -6.06 17.64
N GLN A 205 1.20 -5.08 18.52
CA GLN A 205 2.46 -4.90 19.23
C GLN A 205 2.45 -5.80 20.46
N SER A 206 3.39 -6.75 20.54
CA SER A 206 3.64 -7.46 21.79
C SER A 206 4.11 -6.42 22.84
N PRO A 207 3.57 -6.46 24.08
CA PRO A 207 3.97 -5.57 25.16
C PRO A 207 5.44 -5.72 25.57
#